data_AF-A0A1S1H718-F1
#
_entry.id   AF-A0A1S1H718-F1
#
_cell.length_a   1.000
_cell.length_b   1.000
_cell.length_c   1.000
_cell.angle_alpha   90.00
_cell.angle_beta   90.00
_cell.angle_gamma   90.00
#
_symmetry.space_group_name_H-M   'P 1'
#
loop_
_entity.id
_entity.type
_entity.pdbx_description
1 polymer ?
#
loop_
_entity_poly.entity_id
_entity_poly.type
_entity_poly.pdbx_seq_one_letter_code
_entity_poly.pdbx_strand_id
1 'polypeptide(L)' 'MDRTYFGGIERGERNVSIDNIERIATGLKISAHLLLMQPEILAVEADS' A
#
# COMPACT_ATOMS: atom_id res chain seq x y z
N MET A 1 -14.22 -0.87 5.37
CA MET A 1 -13.76 0.53 5.32
C MET A 1 -14.83 1.31 4.60
N ASP A 2 -15.20 2.48 5.11
CA ASP A 2 -16.16 3.36 4.45
C ASP A 2 -15.43 4.41 3.61
N ARG A 3 -16.16 5.04 2.69
CA ARG A 3 -15.63 6.10 1.82
C ARG A 3 -15.02 7.28 2.60
N THR A 4 -15.52 7.56 3.80
CA THR A 4 -15.05 8.65 4.65
C THR A 4 -13.67 8.36 5.21
N TYR A 5 -13.41 7.11 5.64
CA TYR A 5 -12.08 6.65 6.03
C TYR A 5 -11.07 6.85 4.89
N PHE A 6 -11.38 6.37 3.68
CA PHE A 6 -10.49 6.51 2.53
C PHE A 6 -10.20 7.98 2.18
N GLY A 7 -11.22 8.83 2.16
CA GLY A 7 -11.02 10.26 1.89
C GLY A 7 -10.13 10.94 2.93
N GLY A 8 -10.17 10.52 4.21
CA GLY A 8 -9.27 11.02 5.24
C GLY A 8 -7.81 10.56 5.05
N ILE A 9 -7.60 9.34 4.53
CA ILE A 9 -6.25 8.84 4.18
C ILE A 9 -5.66 9.65 3.02
N GLU A 10 -6.42 9.85 1.94
CA GLU A 10 -5.95 10.55 0.74
C GLU A 10 -5.57 12.02 1.01
N ARG A 11 -6.23 12.67 1.97
CA ARG A 11 -5.92 14.04 2.40
C ARG A 11 -4.82 14.12 3.48
N GLY A 12 -4.31 12.99 3.97
CA GLY A 12 -3.35 12.96 5.07
C GLY A 12 -3.92 13.33 6.44
N GLU A 13 -5.25 13.34 6.58
CA GLU A 13 -5.94 13.63 7.85
C GLU A 13 -5.95 12.41 8.79
N ARG A 14 -5.73 11.22 8.24
CA ARG A 14 -5.65 9.97 8.98
C ARG A 14 -4.49 9.12 8.48
N ASN A 15 -3.86 8.41 9.41
CA ASN A 15 -2.92 7.35 9.09
C ASN A 15 -3.68 6.03 8.85
N VAL A 16 -3.15 5.21 7.94
CA VAL A 16 -3.67 3.85 7.75
C VAL A 16 -3.37 3.00 8.99
N SER A 17 -4.36 2.27 9.50
CA SER A 17 -4.13 1.35 10.63
C SER A 17 -3.42 0.07 10.18
N ILE A 18 -2.72 -0.59 11.10
CA ILE A 18 -2.06 -1.88 10.84
C ILE A 18 -3.06 -2.96 10.43
N ASP A 19 -4.24 -3.02 11.08
CA ASP A 19 -5.30 -3.97 10.72
C ASP A 19 -5.77 -3.77 9.26
N ASN A 20 -5.76 -2.53 8.80
CA ASN A 20 -6.17 -2.18 7.46
C ASN A 20 -5.10 -2.57 6.42
N ILE A 21 -3.81 -2.45 6.77
CA ILE A 21 -2.71 -2.98 5.96
C ILE A 21 -2.83 -4.51 5.86
N GLU A 22 -3.07 -5.21 6.97
CA GLU A 22 -3.25 -6.67 6.99
C GLU A 22 -4.43 -7.13 6.12
N ARG A 23 -5.57 -6.44 6.20
CA ARG A 23 -6.75 -6.76 5.39
C ARG A 23 -6.48 -6.59 3.89
N ILE A 24 -5.79 -5.52 3.50
CA ILE A 24 -5.41 -5.29 2.10
C ILE A 24 -4.46 -6.40 1.63
N ALA A 25 -3.41 -6.68 2.41
CA ALA A 25 -2.43 -7.72 2.09
C ALA A 25 -3.08 -9.11 1.95
N THR A 26 -4.01 -9.44 2.86
CA THR A 26 -4.81 -10.67 2.81
C THR A 26 -5.64 -10.76 1.53
N GLY A 27 -6.32 -9.67 1.14
CA GLY A 27 -7.10 -9.61 -0.10
C GLY A 27 -6.23 -9.77 -1.35
N LEU A 28 -4.99 -9.28 -1.31
CA LEU A 28 -4.00 -9.41 -2.38
C LEU A 28 -3.19 -10.72 -2.33
N LYS A 29 -3.35 -11.54 -1.27
CA LYS A 29 -2.58 -12.77 -1.02
C LYS A 29 -1.07 -12.56 -0.96
N ILE A 30 -0.63 -11.47 -0.34
CA ILE A 30 0.78 -11.13 -0.14
C ILE A 30 1.09 -10.92 1.35
N SER A 31 2.37 -10.94 1.70
CA SER A 31 2.82 -10.55 3.04
C SER A 31 2.64 -9.05 3.27
N ALA A 32 2.13 -8.65 4.44
CA ALA A 32 1.79 -7.26 4.74
C ALA A 32 2.97 -6.27 4.63
N HIS A 33 4.20 -6.70 4.95
CA HIS A 33 5.38 -5.85 4.85
C HIS A 33 5.67 -5.37 3.42
N LEU A 34 5.21 -6.10 2.40
CA LEU A 34 5.40 -5.72 0.99
C LEU A 34 4.65 -4.42 0.63
N LEU A 35 3.59 -4.06 1.38
CA LEU A 35 2.88 -2.79 1.19
C LEU A 35 3.64 -1.57 1.75
N LEU A 36 4.74 -1.81 2.47
CA LEU A 36 5.56 -0.77 3.11
C LEU A 36 6.97 -0.68 2.49
N MET A 37 7.30 -1.61 1.60
CA MET A 37 8.58 -1.60 0.89
C MET A 37 8.49 -0.70 -0.33
N GLN A 38 9.59 -0.02 -0.66
CA GLN A 38 9.72 0.60 -1.97
C GLN A 38 9.74 -0.50 -3.03
N PRO A 39 9.05 -0.32 -4.17
CA PRO A 39 9.17 -1.26 -5.26
C PRO A 39 10.63 -1.26 -5.72
N GLU A 40 11.21 -2.45 -5.85
CA GLU A 40 12.44 -2.59 -6.62
C GLU A 40 12.08 -2.35 -8.09
N ILE A 41 12.25 -1.11 -8.52
CA ILE A 41 12.20 -0.79 -9.94
C ILE A 41 13.48 -1.37 -10.51
N LEU A 42 13.38 -2.57 -11.10
CA LEU A 42 14.38 -3.03 -12.03
C LEU A 42 14.44 -1.97 -13.12
N ALA A 43 15.46 -1.12 -13.09
CA ALA A 43 15.81 -0.29 -14.22
C ALA A 43 16.09 -1.27 -15.35
N VAL A 44 15.08 -1.50 -16.19
CA VAL A 44 15.28 -2.16 -17.47
C VAL A 44 16.28 -1.26 -18.17
N GLU A 45 17.52 -1.73 -18.25
CA GLU A 45 18.62 -1.00 -18.85
C GLU A 45 18.17 -0.54 -20.22
N ALA A 46 17.91 0.76 -20.31
CA ALA A 46 17.76 1.46 -21.57
C ALA A 46 19.17 1.56 -22.17
N ASP A 47 19.71 0.42 -22.59
CA ASP A 47 20.90 0.36 -23.42
C ASP A 47 20.79 -0.85 -24.36
N SER A 48 20.14 -0.62 -25.50
CA SER A 48 20.31 -1.33 -26.78
C SER A 48 19.71 -0.48 -27.90
#